data_AF-A0A1G3QS95-F1
#
_entry.id   AF-A0A1G3QS95-F1
#
_cell.length_a   1.000
_cell.length_b   1.000
_cell.length_c   1.000
_cell.angle_alpha   90.00
_cell.angle_beta   90.00
_cell.angle_gamma   90.00
#
_symmetry.space_group_name_H-M   'P 1'
#
loop_
_entity.id
_entity.type
_entity.pdbx_description
1 polymer ?
#
loop_
_entity_poly.entity_id
_entity_poly.type
_entity_poly.pdbx_seq_one_letter_code
_entity_poly.pdbx_strand_id
1 'polypeptide(L)'
;MQNKNFCRRFIIKQKQEGKMSQLKISSALVFIFVIMTAIAADDQSQRFLNELKMLNRIFIGPASDEHKAEAKKFHTRAMESHKQKKYLESEKFWYLAAKLDPRWVEPFFNLACSTALQGKHEVALEYLEIALNMDRNKVVPWARNDSDLAGLKKNAKYIRLVEKFDPKNHWVMELLGKTFVYEIRDSWNTERREIRLYADGSMDVKGGSSDTVPCDYTYTGGKWSIQGEGLAIIIYRKGGCADGRGPVANSVTYHPVSKDQFLQMFSGSRIGVPSYSGDDVKK
;
A
#
# COMPACT_ATOMS: atom_id res chain seq x y z
N MET A 1 69.94 -4.72 -40.16
CA MET A 1 69.27 -5.87 -39.47
C MET A 1 68.04 -5.48 -38.63
N GLN A 2 67.26 -4.43 -38.96
CA GLN A 2 66.17 -3.97 -38.07
C GLN A 2 64.73 -4.07 -38.61
N ASN A 3 64.50 -4.49 -39.87
CA ASN A 3 63.16 -4.37 -40.47
C ASN A 3 62.25 -5.63 -40.37
N LYS A 4 62.78 -6.81 -40.00
CA LYS A 4 61.97 -8.05 -39.90
C LYS A 4 61.24 -8.24 -38.56
N ASN A 5 61.67 -7.55 -37.50
CA ASN A 5 61.07 -7.69 -36.16
C ASN A 5 59.84 -6.77 -35.94
N PHE A 6 59.70 -5.71 -36.74
CA PHE A 6 58.57 -4.78 -36.63
C PHE A 6 57.27 -5.38 -37.21
N CYS A 7 57.34 -5.96 -38.42
CA CYS A 7 56.16 -6.55 -39.06
C CYS A 7 55.59 -7.76 -38.29
N ARG A 8 56.44 -8.60 -37.69
CA ARG A 8 55.96 -9.73 -36.86
C ARG A 8 55.25 -9.27 -35.58
N ARG A 9 55.74 -8.22 -34.92
CA ARG A 9 55.09 -7.66 -33.72
C ARG A 9 53.78 -6.94 -34.06
N PHE A 10 53.69 -6.28 -35.21
CA PHE A 10 52.48 -5.61 -35.66
C PHE A 10 51.37 -6.60 -36.00
N ILE A 11 51.68 -7.69 -36.71
CA ILE A 11 50.70 -8.74 -37.07
C ILE A 11 50.17 -9.47 -35.82
N ILE A 12 51.02 -9.75 -34.83
CA ILE A 12 50.58 -10.37 -33.56
C ILE A 12 49.68 -9.42 -32.77
N LYS A 13 49.99 -8.12 -32.74
CA LYS A 13 49.17 -7.09 -32.08
C LYS A 13 47.79 -6.96 -32.74
N GLN A 14 47.73 -6.89 -34.07
CA GLN A 14 46.47 -6.83 -34.82
C GLN A 14 45.61 -8.11 -34.65
N LYS A 15 46.26 -9.29 -34.56
CA LYS A 15 45.57 -10.57 -34.34
C LYS A 15 45.06 -10.74 -32.90
N GLN A 16 45.76 -10.15 -31.92
CA GLN A 16 45.28 -10.09 -30.52
C GLN A 16 44.17 -9.06 -30.34
N GLU A 17 44.27 -7.89 -30.98
CA GLU A 17 43.23 -6.85 -30.98
C GLU A 17 41.93 -7.34 -31.65
N GLY A 18 42.04 -8.08 -32.77
CA GLY A 18 40.90 -8.71 -33.43
C GLY A 18 40.22 -9.84 -32.64
N LYS A 19 40.98 -10.60 -31.84
CA LYS A 19 40.42 -11.60 -30.91
C LYS A 19 39.76 -10.93 -29.69
N MET A 20 40.36 -9.85 -29.17
CA MET A 20 39.81 -9.09 -28.04
C MET A 20 38.53 -8.34 -28.42
N SER A 21 38.45 -7.79 -29.64
CA SER A 21 37.25 -7.12 -30.14
C SER A 21 36.10 -8.12 -30.36
N GLN A 22 36.37 -9.28 -30.97
CA GLN A 22 35.42 -10.38 -31.11
C GLN A 22 34.91 -10.90 -29.75
N LEU A 23 35.79 -11.05 -28.76
CA LEU A 23 35.42 -11.50 -27.40
C LEU A 23 34.57 -10.46 -26.66
N LYS A 24 34.87 -9.16 -26.81
CA LYS A 24 34.08 -8.05 -26.24
C LYS A 24 32.72 -7.89 -26.90
N ILE A 25 32.64 -8.06 -28.22
CA ILE A 25 31.37 -8.01 -28.97
C ILE A 25 30.49 -9.21 -28.59
N SER A 26 31.07 -10.41 -28.46
CA SER A 26 30.34 -11.61 -27.99
C SER A 26 29.80 -11.42 -26.56
N SER A 27 30.61 -10.89 -25.64
CA SER A 27 30.19 -10.66 -24.26
C SER A 27 29.13 -9.56 -24.15
N ALA A 28 29.22 -8.49 -24.94
CA ALA A 28 28.22 -7.43 -25.00
C ALA A 28 26.89 -7.89 -25.63
N LEU A 29 26.95 -8.73 -26.67
CA LEU A 29 25.75 -9.33 -27.28
C LEU A 29 25.06 -10.31 -26.33
N VAL A 30 25.82 -11.09 -25.56
CA VAL A 30 25.25 -11.94 -24.48
C VAL A 30 24.64 -11.07 -23.39
N PHE A 31 25.28 -9.96 -22.99
CA PHE A 31 24.73 -9.04 -22.00
C PHE A 31 23.46 -8.34 -22.50
N ILE A 32 23.44 -7.88 -23.76
CA ILE A 32 22.27 -7.29 -24.40
C ILE A 32 21.17 -8.33 -24.55
N PHE A 33 21.48 -9.57 -24.92
CA PHE A 33 20.50 -10.64 -25.02
C PHE A 33 19.90 -10.97 -23.64
N VAL A 34 20.74 -11.05 -22.59
CA VAL A 34 20.28 -11.24 -21.20
C VAL A 34 19.41 -10.06 -20.75
N ILE A 35 19.79 -8.81 -21.04
CA ILE A 35 19.01 -7.61 -20.72
C ILE A 35 17.68 -7.60 -21.50
N MET A 36 17.69 -7.94 -22.80
CA MET A 36 16.48 -7.99 -23.62
C MET A 36 15.54 -9.11 -23.18
N THR A 37 16.06 -10.27 -22.76
CA THR A 37 15.24 -11.32 -22.14
C THR A 37 14.69 -10.91 -20.78
N ALA A 38 15.42 -10.10 -20.01
CA ALA A 38 14.95 -9.56 -18.74
C ALA A 38 13.84 -8.50 -18.92
N ILE A 39 13.96 -7.63 -19.94
CA ILE A 39 12.93 -6.64 -20.30
C ILE A 39 11.67 -7.32 -20.85
N ALA A 40 11.80 -8.41 -21.62
CA ALA A 40 10.65 -9.13 -22.17
C ALA A 40 9.77 -9.82 -21.10
N ALA A 41 10.35 -10.23 -19.96
CA ALA A 41 9.59 -10.82 -18.85
C ALA A 41 8.85 -9.77 -17.99
N ASP A 42 9.33 -8.53 -18.02
CA ASP A 42 8.72 -7.35 -17.38
C ASP A 42 7.47 -6.86 -18.14
N ASP A 43 7.40 -7.08 -19.46
CA ASP A 43 6.31 -6.59 -20.31
C ASP A 43 4.97 -7.34 -20.18
N GLN A 44 4.97 -8.67 -19.99
CA GLN A 44 3.73 -9.46 -20.04
C GLN A 44 2.69 -9.00 -19.00
N SER A 45 3.11 -8.86 -17.75
CA SER A 45 2.21 -8.53 -16.64
C SER A 45 1.64 -7.13 -16.79
N GLN A 46 2.48 -6.18 -17.18
CA GLN A 46 2.04 -4.82 -17.42
C GLN A 46 1.08 -4.74 -18.62
N ARG A 47 1.33 -5.49 -19.70
CA ARG A 47 0.45 -5.56 -20.85
C ARG A 47 -0.93 -6.11 -20.48
N PHE A 48 -0.97 -7.23 -19.76
CA PHE A 48 -2.22 -7.82 -19.27
C PHE A 48 -2.98 -6.87 -18.34
N LEU A 49 -2.27 -6.20 -17.42
CA LEU A 49 -2.87 -5.22 -16.51
C LEU A 49 -3.51 -4.06 -17.29
N ASN A 50 -2.79 -3.50 -18.26
CA ASN A 50 -3.27 -2.38 -19.06
C ASN A 50 -4.53 -2.75 -19.85
N GLU A 51 -4.56 -3.93 -20.46
CA GLU A 51 -5.73 -4.40 -21.21
C GLU A 51 -6.94 -4.64 -20.30
N LEU A 52 -6.75 -5.30 -19.14
CA LEU A 52 -7.83 -5.53 -18.19
C LEU A 52 -8.35 -4.22 -17.59
N LYS A 53 -7.49 -3.22 -17.34
CA LYS A 53 -7.91 -1.87 -16.93
C LYS A 53 -8.77 -1.18 -17.98
N MET A 54 -8.48 -1.36 -19.28
CA MET A 54 -9.36 -0.85 -20.33
C MET A 54 -10.71 -1.56 -20.36
N LEU A 55 -10.72 -2.89 -20.27
CA LEU A 55 -11.96 -3.68 -20.30
C LEU A 55 -12.87 -3.36 -19.12
N ASN A 56 -12.32 -3.25 -17.91
CA ASN A 56 -13.09 -2.91 -16.71
C ASN A 56 -13.72 -1.50 -16.78
N ARG A 57 -13.19 -0.60 -17.61
CA ARG A 57 -13.77 0.74 -17.84
C ARG A 57 -14.87 0.76 -18.89
N ILE A 58 -14.83 -0.17 -19.86
CA ILE A 58 -15.69 -0.14 -21.05
C ILE A 58 -16.88 -1.11 -20.92
N PHE A 59 -16.69 -2.24 -20.25
CA PHE A 59 -17.68 -3.31 -20.21
C PHE A 59 -18.67 -3.13 -19.05
N ILE A 60 -19.89 -2.72 -19.38
CA ILE A 60 -20.97 -2.44 -18.40
C ILE A 60 -21.95 -3.64 -18.26
N GLY A 61 -21.79 -4.69 -19.08
CA GLY A 61 -22.69 -5.86 -19.09
C GLY A 61 -22.20 -7.06 -18.27
N PRO A 62 -23.06 -8.01 -17.90
CA PRO A 62 -22.63 -9.35 -17.48
C PRO A 62 -22.09 -10.15 -18.67
N ALA A 63 -21.10 -11.01 -18.44
CA ALA A 63 -20.62 -11.96 -19.46
C ALA A 63 -21.74 -12.96 -19.84
N SER A 64 -21.71 -13.43 -21.10
CA SER A 64 -22.60 -14.51 -21.55
C SER A 64 -22.32 -15.80 -20.78
N ASP A 65 -23.28 -16.72 -20.72
CA ASP A 65 -23.08 -18.00 -20.02
C ASP A 65 -21.97 -18.84 -20.67
N GLU A 66 -21.80 -18.73 -21.99
CA GLU A 66 -20.67 -19.32 -22.71
C GLU A 66 -19.33 -18.72 -22.26
N HIS A 67 -19.21 -17.39 -22.17
CA HIS A 67 -18.00 -16.74 -21.68
C HIS A 67 -17.70 -17.09 -20.23
N LYS A 68 -18.73 -17.17 -19.36
CA LYS A 68 -18.56 -17.60 -17.97
C LYS A 68 -18.07 -19.05 -17.89
N ALA A 69 -18.64 -19.95 -18.69
CA ALA A 69 -18.22 -21.35 -18.73
C ALA A 69 -16.77 -21.49 -19.21
N GLU A 70 -16.37 -20.72 -20.23
CA GLU A 70 -15.00 -20.72 -20.73
C GLU A 70 -14.02 -20.07 -19.75
N ALA A 71 -14.40 -18.96 -19.11
CA ALA A 71 -13.61 -18.33 -18.05
C ALA A 71 -13.32 -19.33 -16.92
N LYS A 72 -14.30 -20.14 -16.51
CA LYS A 72 -14.11 -21.20 -15.49
C LYS A 72 -13.09 -22.24 -15.92
N LYS A 73 -13.04 -22.63 -17.20
CA LYS A 73 -12.01 -23.57 -17.70
C LYS A 73 -10.62 -22.96 -17.58
N PHE A 74 -10.45 -21.70 -17.95
CA PHE A 74 -9.17 -21.00 -17.78
C PHE A 74 -8.78 -20.86 -16.32
N HIS A 75 -9.72 -20.49 -15.44
CA HIS A 75 -9.47 -20.43 -14.00
C HIS A 75 -8.98 -21.77 -13.43
N THR A 76 -9.59 -22.89 -13.80
CA THR A 76 -9.14 -24.22 -13.37
C THR A 76 -7.71 -24.53 -13.83
N ARG A 77 -7.37 -24.19 -15.08
CA ARG A 77 -5.99 -24.34 -15.59
C ARG A 77 -5.00 -23.45 -14.86
N ALA A 78 -5.42 -22.24 -14.51
CA ALA A 78 -4.61 -21.31 -13.73
C ALA A 78 -4.29 -21.87 -12.34
N MET A 79 -5.31 -22.38 -11.63
CA MET A 79 -5.13 -23.03 -10.31
C MET A 79 -4.16 -24.21 -10.38
N GLU A 80 -4.29 -25.08 -11.38
CA GLU A 80 -3.39 -26.22 -11.57
C GLU A 80 -1.94 -25.77 -11.83
N SER A 81 -1.76 -24.79 -12.72
CA SER A 81 -0.44 -24.22 -13.02
C SER A 81 0.19 -23.55 -11.79
N HIS A 82 -0.62 -22.84 -11.01
CA HIS A 82 -0.20 -22.16 -9.78
C HIS A 82 0.25 -23.15 -8.70
N LYS A 83 -0.50 -24.24 -8.51
CA LYS A 83 -0.13 -25.33 -7.60
C LYS A 83 1.22 -25.96 -7.99
N GLN A 84 1.51 -26.02 -9.28
CA GLN A 84 2.81 -26.46 -9.82
C GLN A 84 3.90 -25.37 -9.78
N LYS A 85 3.62 -24.20 -9.17
CA LYS A 85 4.50 -23.02 -9.09
C LYS A 85 4.88 -22.43 -10.46
N LYS A 86 4.09 -22.69 -11.50
CA LYS A 86 4.27 -22.14 -12.85
C LYS A 86 3.59 -20.77 -12.96
N TYR A 87 4.11 -19.79 -12.21
CA TYR A 87 3.42 -18.51 -11.99
C TYR A 87 3.19 -17.66 -13.26
N LEU A 88 4.08 -17.76 -14.24
CA LEU A 88 3.91 -17.07 -15.52
C LEU A 88 2.76 -17.67 -16.35
N GLU A 89 2.57 -18.99 -16.24
CA GLU A 89 1.49 -19.71 -16.93
C GLU A 89 0.15 -19.51 -16.23
N SER A 90 0.12 -19.58 -14.90
CA SER A 90 -1.10 -19.30 -14.13
C SER A 90 -1.58 -17.86 -14.34
N GLU A 91 -0.67 -16.88 -14.37
CA GLU A 91 -1.00 -15.50 -14.70
C GLU A 91 -1.70 -15.38 -16.06
N LYS A 92 -1.17 -16.03 -17.11
CA LYS A 92 -1.79 -16.04 -18.43
C LYS A 92 -3.21 -16.59 -18.39
N PHE A 93 -3.44 -17.69 -17.68
CA PHE A 93 -4.77 -18.30 -17.59
C PHE A 93 -5.74 -17.47 -16.75
N TRP A 94 -5.31 -16.86 -15.64
CA TRP A 94 -6.18 -15.94 -14.89
C TRP A 94 -6.48 -14.67 -15.68
N TYR A 95 -5.53 -14.14 -16.45
CA TYR A 95 -5.80 -13.03 -17.38
C TYR A 95 -6.88 -13.40 -18.40
N LEU A 96 -6.83 -14.60 -19.00
CA LEU A 96 -7.86 -15.06 -19.92
C LEU A 96 -9.23 -15.22 -19.25
N ALA A 97 -9.26 -15.74 -18.02
CA ALA A 97 -10.50 -15.82 -17.24
C ALA A 97 -11.08 -14.43 -16.94
N ALA A 98 -10.25 -13.50 -16.46
CA ALA A 98 -10.64 -12.11 -16.16
C ALA A 98 -11.10 -11.35 -17.42
N LYS A 99 -10.50 -11.64 -18.59
CA LYS A 99 -10.87 -11.04 -19.86
C LYS A 99 -12.27 -11.48 -20.32
N LEU A 100 -12.60 -12.76 -20.13
CA LEU A 100 -13.88 -13.33 -20.53
C LEU A 100 -15.02 -13.00 -19.55
N ASP A 101 -14.71 -12.92 -18.26
CA ASP A 101 -15.65 -12.45 -17.23
C ASP A 101 -15.02 -11.34 -16.37
N PRO A 102 -15.07 -10.07 -16.84
CA PRO A 102 -14.48 -8.93 -16.13
C PRO A 102 -15.11 -8.63 -14.76
N ARG A 103 -16.28 -9.22 -14.45
CA ARG A 103 -16.96 -9.05 -13.16
C ARG A 103 -16.57 -10.11 -12.15
N TRP A 104 -15.77 -11.09 -12.56
CA TRP A 104 -15.35 -12.18 -11.70
C TRP A 104 -14.11 -11.78 -10.88
N VAL A 105 -14.33 -11.53 -9.59
CA VAL A 105 -13.31 -11.01 -8.65
C VAL A 105 -12.09 -11.94 -8.48
N GLU A 106 -12.32 -13.25 -8.43
CA GLU A 106 -11.30 -14.26 -8.09
C GLU A 106 -10.10 -14.25 -9.04
N PRO A 107 -10.28 -14.25 -10.38
CA PRO A 107 -9.18 -14.04 -11.32
C PRO A 107 -8.28 -12.83 -11.02
N PHE A 108 -8.84 -11.67 -10.63
CA PHE A 108 -8.05 -10.48 -10.33
C PHE A 108 -7.25 -10.63 -9.03
N PHE A 109 -7.87 -11.19 -7.99
CA PHE A 109 -7.15 -11.48 -6.74
C PHE A 109 -6.00 -12.47 -6.99
N ASN A 110 -6.26 -13.53 -7.76
CA ASN A 110 -5.24 -14.52 -8.07
C ASN A 110 -4.14 -13.99 -9.01
N LEU A 111 -4.45 -13.05 -9.90
CA LEU A 111 -3.44 -12.29 -10.66
C LEU A 111 -2.50 -11.53 -9.71
N ALA A 112 -3.02 -10.92 -8.65
CA ALA A 112 -2.19 -10.29 -7.62
C ALA A 112 -1.27 -11.29 -6.93
N CYS A 113 -1.79 -12.47 -6.54
CA CYS A 113 -0.98 -13.54 -5.94
C CYS A 113 0.12 -14.05 -6.89
N SER A 114 -0.24 -14.39 -8.13
CA SER A 114 0.70 -14.90 -9.15
C SER A 114 1.82 -13.93 -9.48
N THR A 115 1.51 -12.63 -9.54
CA THR A 115 2.49 -11.58 -9.85
C THR A 115 3.34 -11.21 -8.64
N ALA A 116 2.78 -11.26 -7.42
CA ALA A 116 3.55 -11.13 -6.19
C ALA A 116 4.60 -12.24 -6.05
N LEU A 117 4.25 -13.50 -6.34
CA LEU A 117 5.18 -14.63 -6.32
C LEU A 117 6.26 -14.56 -7.41
N GLN A 118 6.02 -13.81 -8.48
CA GLN A 118 7.04 -13.47 -9.49
C GLN A 118 7.94 -12.29 -9.07
N GLY A 119 7.69 -11.64 -7.92
CA GLY A 119 8.40 -10.43 -7.48
C GLY A 119 7.93 -9.14 -8.14
N LYS A 120 6.86 -9.18 -8.95
CA LYS A 120 6.30 -8.03 -9.69
C LYS A 120 5.35 -7.22 -8.80
N HIS A 121 5.90 -6.65 -7.73
CA HIS A 121 5.11 -6.09 -6.62
C HIS A 121 4.18 -4.93 -7.01
N GLU A 122 4.62 -4.03 -7.90
CA GLU A 122 3.78 -2.89 -8.30
C GLU A 122 2.57 -3.33 -9.13
N VAL A 123 2.74 -4.29 -10.06
CA VAL A 123 1.62 -4.88 -10.82
C VAL A 123 0.70 -5.68 -9.89
N ALA A 124 1.25 -6.41 -8.92
CA ALA A 124 0.46 -7.15 -7.93
C ALA A 124 -0.44 -6.24 -7.09
N LEU A 125 0.09 -5.08 -6.65
CA LEU A 125 -0.69 -4.07 -5.91
C LEU A 125 -1.84 -3.51 -6.74
N GLU A 126 -1.62 -3.29 -8.04
CA GLU A 126 -2.63 -2.81 -8.96
C GLU A 126 -3.76 -3.84 -9.19
N TYR A 127 -3.42 -5.12 -9.36
CA TYR A 127 -4.43 -6.17 -9.43
C TYR A 127 -5.22 -6.32 -8.12
N LEU A 128 -4.54 -6.22 -6.98
CA LEU A 128 -5.19 -6.26 -5.67
C LEU A 128 -6.14 -5.08 -5.50
N GLU A 129 -5.76 -3.87 -5.92
CA GLU A 129 -6.64 -2.71 -5.88
C GLU A 129 -7.86 -2.89 -6.78
N ILE A 130 -7.71 -3.47 -7.98
CA ILE A 130 -8.85 -3.80 -8.84
C ILE A 130 -9.81 -4.77 -8.12
N ALA A 131 -9.30 -5.86 -7.57
CA ALA A 131 -10.14 -6.84 -6.86
C ALA A 131 -10.84 -6.23 -5.63
N LEU A 132 -10.15 -5.40 -4.85
CA LEU A 132 -10.71 -4.69 -3.70
C LEU A 132 -11.82 -3.69 -4.10
N ASN A 133 -11.66 -3.00 -5.23
CA ASN A 133 -12.71 -2.12 -5.76
C ASN A 133 -13.96 -2.91 -6.20
N MET A 134 -13.80 -4.14 -6.67
CA MET A 134 -14.92 -4.98 -7.10
C MET A 134 -15.70 -5.56 -5.90
N ASP A 135 -15.00 -6.12 -4.91
CA ASP A 135 -15.62 -6.69 -3.71
C ASP A 135 -14.67 -6.66 -2.50
N ARG A 136 -14.64 -5.52 -1.82
CA ARG A 136 -13.82 -5.33 -0.61
C ARG A 136 -14.14 -6.29 0.53
N ASN A 137 -15.42 -6.68 0.68
CA ASN A 137 -15.85 -7.53 1.79
C ASN A 137 -15.29 -8.94 1.63
N LYS A 138 -15.19 -9.42 0.39
CA LYS A 138 -14.59 -10.70 0.06
C LYS A 138 -13.06 -10.65 0.03
N VAL A 139 -12.49 -9.60 -0.55
CA VAL A 139 -11.04 -9.54 -0.86
C VAL A 139 -10.19 -9.11 0.33
N VAL A 140 -10.65 -8.24 1.23
CA VAL A 140 -9.83 -7.84 2.41
C VAL A 140 -9.45 -9.05 3.28
N PRO A 141 -10.37 -9.96 3.65
CA PRO A 141 -10.01 -11.18 4.37
C PRO A 141 -9.01 -12.05 3.61
N TRP A 142 -9.16 -12.21 2.29
CA TRP A 142 -8.21 -12.96 1.48
C TRP A 142 -6.83 -12.32 1.50
N ALA A 143 -6.74 -11.02 1.23
CA ALA A 143 -5.48 -10.29 1.17
C ALA A 143 -4.67 -10.46 2.47
N ARG A 144 -5.34 -10.32 3.62
CA ARG A 144 -4.71 -10.43 4.95
C ARG A 144 -4.18 -11.83 5.24
N ASN A 145 -4.88 -12.87 4.79
CA ASN A 145 -4.58 -14.25 5.19
C ASN A 145 -3.77 -15.03 4.15
N ASP A 146 -3.83 -14.66 2.87
CA ASP A 146 -3.14 -15.39 1.80
C ASP A 146 -1.62 -15.27 1.94
N SER A 147 -0.92 -16.41 1.88
CA SER A 147 0.53 -16.49 1.98
C SER A 147 1.24 -16.01 0.73
N ASP A 148 0.58 -16.03 -0.43
CA ASP A 148 1.18 -15.66 -1.71
C ASP A 148 1.48 -14.16 -1.78
N LEU A 149 0.79 -13.37 -0.96
CA LEU A 149 1.02 -11.94 -0.79
C LEU A 149 2.04 -11.61 0.31
N ALA A 150 2.72 -12.60 0.92
CA ALA A 150 3.67 -12.35 2.00
C ALA A 150 4.78 -11.35 1.62
N GLY A 151 5.22 -11.35 0.36
CA GLY A 151 6.19 -10.39 -0.19
C GLY A 151 5.68 -8.93 -0.19
N LEU A 152 4.35 -8.74 -0.18
CA LEU A 152 3.72 -7.42 -0.17
C LEU A 152 3.37 -6.93 1.24
N LYS A 153 3.15 -7.82 2.21
CA LYS A 153 2.58 -7.45 3.53
C LYS A 153 3.40 -6.43 4.32
N LYS A 154 4.70 -6.31 4.05
CA LYS A 154 5.59 -5.28 4.66
C LYS A 154 5.67 -3.98 3.86
N ASN A 155 5.10 -3.94 2.66
CA ASN A 155 5.10 -2.76 1.81
C ASN A 155 4.07 -1.73 2.33
N ALA A 156 4.51 -0.49 2.55
CA ALA A 156 3.64 0.57 3.04
C ALA A 156 2.43 0.86 2.11
N LYS A 157 2.60 0.68 0.79
CA LYS A 157 1.49 0.80 -0.18
C LYS A 157 0.47 -0.31 0.03
N TYR A 158 0.90 -1.56 0.23
CA TYR A 158 0.00 -2.68 0.52
C TYR A 158 -0.82 -2.43 1.78
N ILE A 159 -0.15 -2.04 2.88
CA ILE A 159 -0.81 -1.78 4.16
C ILE A 159 -1.86 -0.70 3.99
N ARG A 160 -1.49 0.45 3.39
CA ARG A 160 -2.46 1.53 3.13
C ARG A 160 -3.60 1.09 2.22
N LEU A 161 -3.33 0.29 1.20
CA LEU A 161 -4.34 -0.20 0.27
C LEU A 161 -5.36 -1.12 0.99
N VAL A 162 -4.90 -2.13 1.72
CA VAL A 162 -5.79 -3.06 2.42
C VAL A 162 -6.60 -2.33 3.49
N GLU A 163 -5.98 -1.42 4.24
CA GLU A 163 -6.67 -0.64 5.28
C GLU A 163 -7.67 0.37 4.69
N LYS A 164 -7.36 1.01 3.56
CA LYS A 164 -8.32 1.85 2.81
C LYS A 164 -9.60 1.10 2.48
N PHE A 165 -9.47 -0.18 2.13
CA PHE A 165 -10.61 -1.03 1.78
C PHE A 165 -11.14 -1.86 2.95
N ASP A 166 -10.58 -1.81 4.16
CA ASP A 166 -11.12 -2.55 5.31
C ASP A 166 -12.50 -2.02 5.74
N PRO A 167 -13.59 -2.79 5.63
CA PRO A 167 -14.92 -2.35 6.06
C PRO A 167 -14.94 -1.88 7.52
N LYS A 168 -14.10 -2.46 8.39
CA LYS A 168 -14.07 -2.12 9.82
C LYS A 168 -13.32 -0.81 10.09
N ASN A 169 -12.20 -0.59 9.40
CA ASN A 169 -11.25 0.48 9.74
C ASN A 169 -11.10 1.59 8.70
N HIS A 170 -11.81 1.52 7.56
CA HIS A 170 -11.69 2.52 6.49
C HIS A 170 -11.94 3.96 6.95
N TRP A 171 -12.77 4.17 7.97
CA TRP A 171 -13.06 5.49 8.51
C TRP A 171 -11.80 6.20 9.05
N VAL A 172 -10.79 5.45 9.51
CA VAL A 172 -9.51 6.00 9.96
C VAL A 172 -8.78 6.70 8.81
N MET A 173 -8.86 6.14 7.59
CA MET A 173 -8.23 6.73 6.41
C MET A 173 -8.84 8.07 6.03
N GLU A 174 -10.11 8.29 6.33
CA GLU A 174 -10.77 9.59 6.12
C GLU A 174 -10.27 10.68 7.09
N LEU A 175 -9.62 10.30 8.20
CA LEU A 175 -9.10 11.23 9.19
C LEU A 175 -7.68 11.71 8.85
N LEU A 176 -6.94 10.92 8.07
CA LEU A 176 -5.53 11.19 7.83
C LEU A 176 -5.32 12.53 7.13
N GLY A 177 -4.36 13.29 7.63
CA GLY A 177 -4.02 14.61 7.13
C GLY A 177 -5.00 15.71 7.50
N LYS A 178 -6.17 15.41 8.09
CA LYS A 178 -7.13 16.41 8.56
C LYS A 178 -6.78 16.89 9.97
N THR A 179 -6.95 18.18 10.19
CA THR A 179 -6.86 18.79 11.52
C THR A 179 -8.26 18.87 12.13
N PHE A 180 -8.43 18.28 13.31
CA PHE A 180 -9.64 18.35 14.11
C PHE A 180 -9.44 19.34 15.24
N VAL A 181 -10.33 20.32 15.35
CA VAL A 181 -10.28 21.37 16.37
C VAL A 181 -11.44 21.17 17.33
N TYR A 182 -11.14 21.12 18.62
CA TYR A 182 -12.10 20.96 19.70
C TYR A 182 -11.98 22.13 20.66
N GLU A 183 -13.10 22.72 21.02
CA GLU A 183 -13.17 23.69 22.10
C GLU A 183 -13.88 23.02 23.28
N ILE A 184 -13.18 22.90 24.39
CA ILE A 184 -13.72 22.38 25.64
C ILE A 184 -13.98 23.58 26.53
N ARG A 185 -15.24 23.80 26.88
CA ARG A 185 -15.64 24.86 27.81
C ARG A 185 -16.15 24.24 29.10
N ASP A 186 -15.53 24.60 30.21
CA ASP A 186 -16.08 24.37 31.54
C ASP A 186 -16.37 25.70 32.24
N SER A 187 -16.70 25.65 33.54
CA SER A 187 -17.07 26.84 34.32
C SER A 187 -15.92 27.82 34.54
N TRP A 188 -14.67 27.44 34.27
CA TRP A 188 -13.48 28.21 34.63
C TRP A 188 -12.46 28.35 33.49
N ASN A 189 -12.59 27.55 32.43
CA ASN A 189 -11.65 27.51 31.32
C ASN A 189 -12.33 27.23 29.97
N THR A 190 -11.75 27.80 28.90
CA THR A 190 -12.01 27.39 27.52
C THR A 190 -10.69 26.94 26.91
N GLU A 191 -10.54 25.64 26.69
CA GLU A 191 -9.35 25.05 26.08
C GLU A 191 -9.61 24.71 24.61
N ARG A 192 -8.71 25.14 23.72
CA ARG A 192 -8.71 24.72 22.32
C ARG A 192 -7.68 23.62 22.10
N ARG A 193 -8.14 22.47 21.58
CA ARG A 193 -7.31 21.33 21.21
C ARG A 193 -7.31 21.15 19.70
N GLU A 194 -6.15 20.87 19.13
CA GLU A 194 -6.00 20.54 17.71
C GLU A 194 -5.34 19.18 17.57
N ILE A 195 -5.87 18.33 16.70
CA ILE A 195 -5.38 16.97 16.50
C ILE A 195 -5.25 16.69 15.02
N ARG A 196 -4.12 16.12 14.61
CA ARG A 196 -3.88 15.67 13.24
C ARG A 196 -3.21 14.31 13.24
N LEU A 197 -3.76 13.38 12.46
CA LEU A 197 -3.20 12.04 12.27
C LEU A 197 -2.42 11.99 10.96
N TYR A 198 -1.25 11.37 10.98
CA TYR A 198 -0.42 11.18 9.81
C TYR A 198 -0.35 9.70 9.41
N ALA A 199 -0.18 9.43 8.11
CA ALA A 199 -0.19 8.08 7.56
C ALA A 199 0.95 7.17 8.04
N ASP A 200 1.98 7.74 8.68
CA ASP A 200 3.10 7.02 9.28
C ASP A 200 2.81 6.57 10.73
N GLY A 201 1.61 6.82 11.25
CA GLY A 201 1.23 6.48 12.62
C GLY A 201 1.58 7.57 13.65
N SER A 202 2.15 8.71 13.22
CA SER A 202 2.38 9.85 14.10
C SER A 202 1.14 10.74 14.25
N MET A 203 1.13 11.55 15.31
CA MET A 203 0.09 12.54 15.56
C MET A 203 0.66 13.86 16.06
N ASP A 204 0.12 14.94 15.53
CA ASP A 204 0.22 16.25 16.17
C ASP A 204 -0.97 16.41 17.11
N VAL A 205 -0.67 16.83 18.34
CA VAL A 205 -1.67 17.17 19.35
C VAL A 205 -1.25 18.49 19.98
N LYS A 206 -2.07 19.53 19.79
CA LYS A 206 -1.90 20.86 20.38
C LYS A 206 -3.03 21.14 21.35
N GLY A 207 -2.75 22.00 22.33
CA GLY A 207 -3.64 22.29 23.45
C GLY A 207 -2.96 21.99 24.78
N GLY A 208 -3.71 22.13 25.86
CA GLY A 208 -3.24 22.04 27.23
C GLY A 208 -4.14 22.83 28.17
N SER A 209 -4.21 22.42 29.43
CA SER A 209 -4.94 23.14 30.46
C SER A 209 -4.15 24.38 30.88
N SER A 210 -4.62 25.58 30.53
CA SER A 210 -4.04 26.83 31.05
C SER A 210 -4.94 27.50 32.10
N ASP A 211 -4.31 27.76 33.25
CA ASP A 211 -4.43 28.94 34.13
C ASP A 211 -5.45 28.98 35.28
N THR A 212 -6.35 28.02 35.48
CA THR A 212 -7.17 27.97 36.71
C THR A 212 -7.40 26.55 37.26
N VAL A 213 -6.51 26.16 38.21
CA VAL A 213 -6.57 24.99 39.14
C VAL A 213 -6.37 23.57 38.55
N PRO A 214 -5.89 22.59 39.35
CA PRO A 214 -4.57 22.46 39.95
C PRO A 214 -3.56 21.71 39.04
N CYS A 215 -3.92 21.35 37.80
CA CYS A 215 -3.09 20.53 36.92
C CYS A 215 -2.76 21.26 35.62
N ASP A 216 -1.50 21.62 35.45
CA ASP A 216 -0.99 22.20 34.20
C ASP A 216 -0.40 21.06 33.35
N TYR A 217 -0.80 20.99 32.09
CA TYR A 217 -0.21 20.05 31.14
C TYR A 217 -0.20 20.59 29.72
N THR A 218 0.87 20.28 28.99
CA THR A 218 1.03 20.56 27.57
C THR A 218 1.12 19.25 26.80
N TYR A 219 0.36 19.13 25.71
CA TYR A 219 0.50 18.01 24.79
C TYR A 219 1.79 18.13 23.98
N THR A 220 2.45 16.99 23.74
CA THR A 220 3.74 16.93 23.04
C THR A 220 3.68 16.08 21.76
N GLY A 221 2.47 15.68 21.34
CA GLY A 221 2.22 14.83 20.19
C GLY A 221 1.58 13.50 20.58
N GLY A 222 1.62 12.53 19.67
CA GLY A 222 1.07 11.21 19.91
C GLY A 222 1.43 10.18 18.83
N LYS A 223 0.93 8.97 19.03
CA LYS A 223 0.98 7.88 18.05
C LYS A 223 -0.38 7.24 17.91
N TRP A 224 -0.66 6.71 16.73
CA TRP A 224 -1.83 5.87 16.50
C TRP A 224 -1.46 4.59 15.74
N SER A 225 -2.28 3.57 15.91
CA SER A 225 -2.22 2.32 15.15
C SER A 225 -3.61 1.70 15.07
N ILE A 226 -3.93 1.01 13.98
CA ILE A 226 -5.16 0.22 13.92
C ILE A 226 -4.95 -1.07 14.72
N GLN A 227 -5.86 -1.37 15.64
CA GLN A 227 -5.82 -2.57 16.47
C GLN A 227 -7.23 -3.18 16.56
N GLY A 228 -7.39 -4.41 16.07
CA GLY A 228 -8.68 -5.08 16.06
C GLY A 228 -9.72 -4.33 15.23
N GLU A 229 -10.80 -3.90 15.89
CA GLU A 229 -11.93 -3.20 15.26
C GLU A 229 -11.85 -1.67 15.38
N GLY A 230 -10.73 -1.13 15.88
CA GLY A 230 -10.62 0.30 16.12
C GLY A 230 -9.21 0.82 16.01
N LEU A 231 -9.07 2.05 16.44
CA LEU A 231 -7.83 2.79 16.50
C LEU A 231 -7.30 2.73 17.94
N ALA A 232 -6.02 2.43 18.13
CA ALA A 232 -5.32 2.70 19.38
C ALA A 232 -4.60 4.04 19.24
N ILE A 233 -4.91 4.99 20.13
CA ILE A 233 -4.30 6.32 20.19
C ILE A 233 -3.53 6.45 21.48
N ILE A 234 -2.31 6.97 21.42
CA ILE A 234 -1.50 7.34 22.58
C ILE A 234 -1.15 8.81 22.43
N ILE A 235 -1.60 9.65 23.36
CA ILE A 235 -1.28 11.08 23.41
C ILE A 235 -0.25 11.31 24.49
N TYR A 236 0.85 11.98 24.16
CA TYR A 236 1.92 12.33 25.08
C TYR A 236 1.67 13.71 25.70
N ARG A 237 1.89 13.83 27.00
CA ARG A 237 1.77 15.09 27.74
C ARG A 237 2.89 15.27 28.75
N LYS A 238 3.21 16.51 29.06
CA LYS A 238 4.12 16.92 30.15
C LYS A 238 3.40 17.88 31.08
N GLY A 239 3.74 17.87 32.35
CA GLY A 239 3.12 18.71 33.37
C GLY A 239 2.77 17.93 34.64
N GLY A 240 2.05 18.55 35.57
CA GLY A 240 1.77 17.99 36.88
C GLY A 240 0.70 18.76 37.65
N CYS A 241 0.18 18.12 38.70
CA CYS A 241 -0.79 18.76 39.58
C CYS A 241 -0.08 19.37 40.80
N ALA A 242 -0.33 20.66 41.07
CA ALA A 242 0.23 21.41 42.18
C ALA A 242 -0.30 20.95 43.55
N ASP A 243 -1.38 20.17 43.58
CA ASP A 243 -2.05 19.70 44.81
C ASP A 243 -1.51 18.37 45.37
N GLY A 244 -0.35 17.91 44.90
CA GLY A 244 0.31 16.73 45.46
C GLY A 244 -0.31 15.40 45.04
N ARG A 245 -1.24 15.37 44.07
CA ARG A 245 -1.84 14.13 43.51
C ARG A 245 -0.89 13.25 42.68
N GLY A 246 0.43 13.42 42.84
CA GLY A 246 1.46 12.62 42.18
C GLY A 246 1.66 12.99 40.70
N PRO A 247 2.70 12.44 40.05
CA PRO A 247 2.98 12.73 38.65
C PRO A 247 1.82 12.26 37.78
N VAL A 248 1.30 13.18 36.96
CA VAL A 248 0.30 12.85 35.94
C VAL A 248 0.97 11.95 34.91
N ALA A 249 0.35 10.82 34.55
CA ALA A 249 0.91 9.91 33.56
C ALA A 249 1.29 10.67 32.27
N ASN A 250 2.53 10.47 31.80
CA ASN A 250 3.11 11.14 30.62
C ASN A 250 2.40 10.79 29.31
N SER A 251 1.41 9.89 29.34
CA SER A 251 0.56 9.58 28.21
C SER A 251 -0.87 9.23 28.63
N VAL A 252 -1.80 9.40 27.70
CA VAL A 252 -3.19 8.91 27.79
C VAL A 252 -3.48 8.04 26.57
N THR A 253 -4.12 6.90 26.79
CA THR A 253 -4.46 5.95 25.72
C THR A 253 -5.96 5.92 25.49
N TYR A 254 -6.36 5.83 24.21
CA TYR A 254 -7.76 5.71 23.80
C TYR A 254 -7.93 4.63 22.74
N HIS A 255 -9.13 4.07 22.66
CA HIS A 255 -9.47 2.99 21.74
C HIS A 255 -10.80 3.21 21.00
N PRO A 256 -10.95 4.23 20.12
CA PRO A 256 -12.18 4.42 19.39
C PRO A 256 -12.36 3.34 18.32
N VAL A 257 -13.53 2.70 18.30
CA VAL A 257 -13.92 1.69 17.31
C VAL A 257 -14.77 2.26 16.17
N SER A 258 -15.11 3.56 16.25
CA SER A 258 -15.83 4.27 15.18
C SER A 258 -15.36 5.71 15.06
N LYS A 259 -15.65 6.30 13.89
CA LYS A 259 -15.43 7.73 13.63
C LYS A 259 -16.16 8.60 14.64
N ASP A 260 -17.40 8.28 14.98
CA ASP A 260 -18.17 9.04 15.96
C ASP A 260 -17.55 8.98 17.35
N GLN A 261 -17.08 7.80 17.77
CA GLN A 261 -16.38 7.67 19.05
C GLN A 261 -15.07 8.46 19.04
N PHE A 262 -14.30 8.42 17.94
CA PHE A 262 -13.11 9.25 17.77
C PHE A 262 -13.45 10.75 17.88
N LEU A 263 -14.52 11.19 17.23
CA LEU A 263 -14.93 12.59 17.26
C LEU A 263 -15.44 13.01 18.65
N GLN A 264 -16.09 12.11 19.40
CA GLN A 264 -16.57 12.36 20.77
C GLN A 264 -15.47 12.35 21.82
N MET A 265 -14.36 11.62 21.60
CA MET A 265 -13.27 11.52 22.57
C MET A 265 -12.72 12.88 23.01
N PHE A 266 -12.77 13.88 22.12
CA PHE A 266 -12.20 15.19 22.36
C PHE A 266 -13.24 16.29 22.59
N SER A 267 -14.54 15.97 22.49
CA SER A 267 -15.62 16.94 22.76
C SER A 267 -15.91 17.12 24.26
N GLY A 268 -15.41 16.22 25.13
CA GLY A 268 -15.77 16.19 26.54
C GLY A 268 -17.25 15.85 26.76
N SER A 269 -17.64 15.42 27.96
CA SER A 269 -19.02 15.03 28.28
C SER A 269 -20.01 16.21 28.38
N ARG A 270 -19.74 17.36 27.75
CA ARG A 270 -20.66 18.50 27.69
C ARG A 270 -20.50 19.23 26.36
N ILE A 271 -21.53 19.10 25.52
CA ILE A 271 -21.89 19.98 24.39
C ILE A 271 -20.68 20.66 23.72
N GLY A 272 -19.89 19.88 22.97
CA GLY A 272 -18.93 20.41 22.01
C GLY A 272 -19.34 19.97 20.62
N VAL A 273 -19.76 20.89 19.77
CA VAL A 273 -20.02 20.60 18.35
C VAL A 273 -18.67 20.65 17.62
N PRO A 274 -18.19 19.55 17.01
CA PRO A 274 -16.94 19.59 16.25
C PRO A 274 -17.09 20.57 15.08
N SER A 275 -16.16 21.52 14.97
CA SER A 275 -16.09 22.44 13.82
C SER A 275 -14.96 22.02 12.87
N TYR A 276 -15.26 22.03 11.57
CA TYR A 276 -14.29 21.70 10.51
C TYR A 276 -13.69 23.00 9.98
N SER A 277 -12.37 23.18 10.07
CA SER A 277 -11.69 24.16 9.22
C SER A 277 -11.34 23.47 7.90
N GLY A 278 -12.15 23.71 6.87
CA GLY A 278 -11.85 23.28 5.50
C GLY A 278 -10.63 24.02 4.93
N ASP A 279 -10.01 23.34 3.97
CA ASP A 279 -9.03 23.80 2.97
C ASP A 279 -7.55 23.89 3.35
N ASP A 280 -6.83 22.80 3.02
CA ASP A 280 -5.51 22.86 2.38
C ASP A 280 -5.31 21.62 1.49
N VAL A 281 -6.19 21.47 0.49
CA VAL A 281 -5.84 20.73 -0.73
C VAL A 281 -5.42 21.80 -1.74
N LYS A 282 -4.14 22.15 -1.73
CA LYS A 282 -3.55 22.85 -2.87
C LYS A 282 -3.59 21.91 -4.06
N LYS A 283 -4.22 22.41 -5.13
CA LYS A 283 -4.15 21.87 -6.50
C LYS A 283 -2.70 21.69 -6.95
#